data_AF-A0A2G2DHH7-F1
#
_entry.id   AF-A0A2G2DHH7-F1
#
_cell.length_a   1.000
_cell.length_b   1.000
_cell.length_c   1.000
_cell.angle_alpha   90.00
_cell.angle_beta   90.00
_cell.angle_gamma   90.00
#
_symmetry.space_group_name_H-M   'P 1'
#
loop_
_entity.id
_entity.type
_entity.pdbx_description
1 polymer ?
#
loop_
_entity_poly.entity_id
_entity_poly.type
_entity_poly.pdbx_seq_one_letter_code
_entity_poly.pdbx_strand_id
1 'polypeptide(L)'
;MLHQSWLSILFFSFAFAAVSNAFIACFSAFNYKNTPAGKLSHSQLRVKQGNANFEQRFNVFILSLLFSVTSLRILLITIVLATISNFIL
;
A
#
# COMPACT_ATOMS: atom_id res chain seq x y z
N MET A 1 2.73 -2.05 30.93
CA MET A 1 3.03 -1.00 29.93
C MET A 1 3.15 -1.52 28.49
N LEU A 2 3.29 -2.82 28.22
CA LEU A 2 3.43 -3.35 26.85
C LEU A 2 2.13 -3.41 26.01
N HIS A 3 0.96 -3.62 26.64
CA HIS A 3 -0.25 -3.94 25.88
C HIS A 3 -0.92 -2.73 25.20
N GLN A 4 -0.80 -1.52 25.76
CA GLN A 4 -1.36 -0.29 25.17
C GLN A 4 -0.51 0.21 23.98
N SER A 5 0.80 -0.03 24.00
CA SER A 5 1.71 0.39 22.92
C SER A 5 1.70 -0.55 21.72
N TRP A 6 1.38 -1.83 21.92
CA TRP A 6 1.38 -2.80 20.83
C TRP A 6 0.37 -2.45 19.73
N LEU A 7 -0.85 -2.07 20.13
CA LEU A 7 -1.93 -1.74 19.20
C LEU A 7 -1.61 -0.47 18.40
N SER A 8 -1.01 0.55 19.03
CA SER A 8 -0.56 1.76 18.33
C SER A 8 0.60 1.46 17.38
N ILE A 9 1.60 0.68 17.79
CA ILE A 9 2.72 0.25 16.92
C ILE A 9 2.19 -0.49 15.68
N LEU A 10 1.19 -1.35 15.86
CA LEU A 10 0.57 -2.10 14.76
C LEU A 10 -0.16 -1.16 13.81
N PHE A 11 -0.94 -0.21 14.32
CA PHE A 11 -1.60 0.81 13.51
C PHE A 11 -0.62 1.71 12.76
N PHE A 12 0.45 2.17 13.40
CA PHE A 12 1.48 2.98 12.74
C PHE A 12 2.21 2.19 11.66
N SER A 13 2.56 0.93 11.93
CA SER A 13 3.19 0.04 10.96
C SER A 13 2.28 -0.23 9.76
N PHE A 14 0.97 -0.41 10.01
CA PHE A 14 -0.02 -0.59 8.96
C PHE A 14 -0.15 0.66 8.10
N ALA A 15 -0.32 1.82 8.73
CA ALA A 15 -0.45 3.09 8.02
C ALA A 15 0.78 3.36 7.16
N PHE A 16 1.98 3.12 7.69
CA PHE A 16 3.22 3.27 6.94
C PHE A 16 3.31 2.32 5.73
N ALA A 17 3.01 1.03 5.92
CA ALA A 17 3.04 0.04 4.84
C ALA A 17 1.98 0.34 3.76
N ALA A 18 0.76 0.70 4.16
CA ALA A 18 -0.34 1.04 3.27
C ALA A 18 -0.01 2.28 2.43
N VAL A 19 0.47 3.36 3.05
CA VAL A 19 0.83 4.61 2.36
C VAL A 19 2.00 4.38 1.42
N SER A 20 3.05 3.68 1.86
CA SER A 20 4.22 3.37 1.01
C SER A 20 3.80 2.56 -0.21
N ASN A 21 2.95 1.54 -0.03
CA ASN A 21 2.44 0.75 -1.14
C ASN A 21 1.55 1.58 -2.09
N ALA A 22 0.71 2.47 -1.56
CA ALA A 22 -0.14 3.34 -2.37
C ALA A 22 0.68 4.34 -3.19
N PHE A 23 1.76 4.90 -2.63
CA PHE A 23 2.70 5.74 -3.36
C PHE A 23 3.39 4.97 -4.49
N ILE A 24 3.89 3.77 -4.21
CA ILE A 24 4.52 2.93 -5.23
C ILE A 24 3.51 2.60 -6.33
N ALA A 25 2.26 2.29 -5.96
CA ALA A 25 1.20 1.98 -6.92
C ALA A 25 0.85 3.16 -7.85
N CYS A 26 0.82 4.40 -7.35
CA CYS A 26 0.44 5.55 -8.19
C CYS A 26 1.58 6.12 -9.04
N PHE A 27 2.84 5.90 -8.65
CA PHE A 27 4.01 6.42 -9.38
C PHE A 27 4.79 5.36 -10.18
N SER A 28 4.64 4.06 -9.89
CA SER A 28 5.42 3.01 -10.52
C SER A 28 4.57 2.06 -11.36
N ALA A 29 4.93 1.95 -12.65
CA ALA A 29 4.38 0.93 -13.53
C ALA A 29 4.78 -0.49 -13.13
N PHE A 30 5.82 -0.65 -12.30
CA PHE A 30 6.32 -1.95 -11.86
C PHE A 30 5.25 -2.76 -11.13
N ASN A 31 4.39 -2.09 -10.34
CA ASN A 31 3.35 -2.74 -9.57
C ASN A 31 2.29 -3.44 -10.46
N TYR A 32 2.21 -3.05 -11.73
CA TYR A 32 1.24 -3.57 -12.69
C TYR A 32 1.87 -4.39 -13.81
N LYS A 33 3.19 -4.61 -13.79
CA LYS A 33 3.92 -5.29 -14.86
C LYS A 33 3.34 -6.67 -15.16
N ASN A 34 3.09 -7.46 -14.10
CA ASN A 34 2.60 -8.83 -14.19
C ASN A 34 1.06 -8.93 -14.22
N THR A 35 0.34 -7.81 -14.07
CA THR A 35 -1.12 -7.79 -14.05
C THR A 35 -1.65 -7.61 -15.47
N PRO A 36 -2.53 -8.51 -15.96
CA PRO A 36 -3.12 -8.38 -17.28
C PRO A 36 -4.02 -7.13 -17.34
N ALA A 37 -4.07 -6.50 -18.51
CA ALA A 37 -4.78 -5.23 -18.69
C ALA A 37 -6.28 -5.31 -18.34
N GLY A 38 -6.94 -6.44 -18.64
CA GLY A 38 -8.36 -6.64 -18.35
C GLY A 38 -8.72 -6.73 -16.86
N LYS A 39 -7.72 -6.85 -15.96
CA LYS A 39 -7.93 -6.83 -14.50
C LYS A 39 -7.60 -5.48 -13.86
N LEU A 40 -7.11 -4.52 -14.63
CA LEU A 40 -6.71 -3.20 -14.14
C LEU A 40 -7.84 -2.20 -14.36
N SER A 41 -8.05 -1.30 -13.41
CA SER A 41 -8.95 -0.17 -13.62
C SER A 41 -8.38 0.78 -14.67
N HIS A 42 -9.24 1.60 -15.29
CA HIS A 42 -8.81 2.60 -16.28
C HIS A 42 -7.68 3.49 -15.76
N SER A 43 -7.75 3.93 -14.50
CA SER A 43 -6.70 4.73 -13.85
C SER A 43 -5.39 3.96 -13.68
N GLN A 44 -5.44 2.69 -13.29
CA GLN A 44 -4.25 1.83 -13.15
C GLN A 44 -3.59 1.54 -14.50
N LEU A 45 -4.39 1.36 -15.55
CA LEU A 45 -3.88 1.19 -16.92
C LEU A 45 -3.10 2.40 -17.40
N ARG A 46 -3.60 3.61 -17.13
CA ARG A 46 -2.92 4.86 -17.47
C ARG A 46 -1.60 5.01 -16.71
N VAL A 47 -1.55 4.59 -15.44
CA VAL A 47 -0.31 4.58 -14.65
C VAL A 47 0.68 3.57 -15.24
N LYS A 48 0.22 2.36 -15.58
CA LYS A 48 1.04 1.33 -16.24
C LYS A 48 1.62 1.81 -17.58
N GLN A 49 0.86 2.61 -18.33
CA GLN A 49 1.28 3.17 -19.63
C GLN A 49 2.15 4.43 -19.50
N GLY A 50 2.38 4.95 -18.29
CA GLY A 50 3.15 6.18 -18.06
C GLY A 50 2.43 7.47 -18.45
N ASN A 51 1.14 7.39 -18.82
CA ASN A 51 0.34 8.52 -19.29
C ASN A 51 -0.78 8.90 -18.30
N ALA A 52 -0.49 8.77 -16.99
CA ALA A 52 -1.45 9.06 -15.94
C ALA A 52 -1.39 10.52 -15.48
N ASN A 53 -2.54 11.19 -15.53
CA ASN A 53 -2.75 12.53 -14.97
C ASN A 53 -2.80 12.51 -13.45
N PHE A 54 -2.72 13.68 -12.81
CA PHE A 54 -2.76 13.82 -11.36
C PHE A 54 -4.01 13.17 -10.73
N GLU A 55 -5.19 13.43 -11.29
CA GLU A 55 -6.46 12.83 -10.82
C GLU A 55 -6.43 11.29 -10.87
N GLN A 56 -5.85 10.73 -11.93
CA GLN A 56 -5.76 9.28 -12.10
C GLN A 56 -4.79 8.66 -11.09
N ARG A 57 -3.65 9.32 -10.84
CA ARG A 57 -2.69 8.90 -9.80
C ARG A 57 -3.31 8.99 -8.41
N PHE A 58 -4.05 10.05 -8.13
CA PHE A 58 -4.74 10.23 -6.86
C PHE A 58 -5.85 9.18 -6.65
N ASN A 59 -6.62 8.86 -7.68
CA ASN A 59 -7.61 7.79 -7.64
C ASN A 59 -6.94 6.42 -7.37
N VAL A 60 -5.83 6.12 -8.05
CA VAL A 60 -5.04 4.91 -7.80
C VAL A 60 -4.49 4.86 -6.38
N PHE A 61 -4.04 6.00 -5.84
CA PHE A 61 -3.57 6.11 -4.46
C PHE A 61 -4.68 5.77 -3.47
N ILE A 62 -5.86 6.40 -3.59
CA ILE A 62 -7.01 6.14 -2.71
C ILE A 62 -7.46 4.68 -2.81
N LEU A 63 -7.62 4.15 -4.03
CA LEU A 63 -8.00 2.75 -4.22
C LEU A 63 -6.99 1.81 -3.58
N SER A 64 -5.69 2.05 -3.78
CA SER A 64 -4.64 1.21 -3.21
C SER A 64 -4.61 1.29 -1.68
N LEU A 65 -4.96 2.45 -1.10
CA LEU A 65 -5.05 2.65 0.34
C LEU A 65 -6.28 1.95 0.94
N LEU A 66 -7.44 2.04 0.29
CA LEU A 66 -8.65 1.33 0.73
C LEU A 66 -8.49 -0.20 0.65
N PHE A 67 -7.94 -0.70 -0.46
CA PHE A 67 -7.67 -2.14 -0.64
C PHE A 67 -6.46 -2.63 0.15
N SER A 68 -5.72 -1.74 0.83
CA SER A 68 -4.57 -2.15 1.63
C SER A 68 -4.97 -3.00 2.85
N VAL A 69 -6.16 -2.73 3.40
CA VAL A 69 -6.73 -3.44 4.55
C VAL A 69 -7.01 -4.90 4.24
N THR A 70 -7.37 -5.22 3.00
CA THR A 70 -7.69 -6.59 2.56
C THR A 70 -6.51 -7.30 1.91
N SER A 71 -5.39 -6.61 1.72
CA SER A 71 -4.20 -7.18 1.10
C SER A 71 -3.36 -7.96 2.11
N LEU A 72 -3.39 -9.30 1.99
CA LEU A 72 -2.60 -10.20 2.82
C LEU A 72 -1.10 -9.86 2.82
N ARG A 73 -0.59 -9.39 1.67
CA ARG A 73 0.81 -8.99 1.52
C ARG A 73 1.17 -7.79 2.42
N ILE A 74 0.27 -6.80 2.53
CA ILE A 74 0.46 -5.61 3.35
C ILE A 74 0.29 -5.94 4.82
N LEU A 75 -0.67 -6.81 5.17
CA LEU A 75 -0.85 -7.31 6.53
C LEU A 75 0.38 -8.07 7.02
N LEU A 76 1.00 -8.93 6.19
CA LEU A 76 2.24 -9.61 6.54
C LEU A 76 3.40 -8.63 6.78
N ILE A 77 3.58 -7.66 5.87
CA ILE A 77 4.61 -6.61 6.03
C ILE A 77 4.38 -5.82 7.33
N THR A 78 3.12 -5.49 7.62
CA THR A 78 2.72 -4.79 8.84
C THR A 78 3.10 -5.56 10.09
N ILE A 79 2.82 -6.86 10.14
CA ILE A 79 3.16 -7.72 11.29
C ILE A 79 4.68 -7.76 11.50
N VAL A 80 5.45 -7.91 10.41
CA VAL A 80 6.92 -7.92 10.47
C VAL A 80 7.46 -6.57 10.95
N LEU A 81 6.95 -5.46 10.44
CA LEU A 81 7.35 -4.13 10.90
C LEU A 81 7.00 -3.90 12.37
N ALA A 82 5.81 -4.34 12.81
CA ALA A 82 5.36 -4.20 14.18
C ALA A 82 6.22 -5.03 15.15
N THR A 83 6.55 -6.29 14.81
CA THR A 83 7.45 -7.11 15.63
C THR A 83 8.84 -6.51 15.71
N ILE A 84 9.44 -6.09 14.58
CA ILE A 84 10.76 -5.43 14.57
C ILE A 84 10.75 -4.17 15.44
N SER A 85 9.73 -3.31 15.28
CA SER A 85 9.61 -2.07 16.05
C SER A 85 9.52 -2.34 17.55
N ASN A 86 8.84 -3.41 17.95
CA ASN A 86 8.71 -3.82 19.34
C ASN A 86 9.96 -4.50 19.92
N PHE A 87 10.90 -4.97 19.09
CA PHE A 87 12.22 -5.43 19.57
C PHE A 87 13.22 -4.27 19.73
N ILE A 88 12.98 -3.15 19.03
CA ILE A 88 13.86 -1.98 19.04
C ILE A 88 13.48 -0.98 20.15
N LEU A 89 12.18 -0.83 20.43
CA LEU A 89 11.61 0.02 21.49
C LEU A 89 11.57 -0.69 22.83
#